data_AF-A0A1I8J732-F1
#
_entry.id   AF-A0A1I8J732-F1
#
_cell.length_a   1.000
_cell.length_b   1.000
_cell.length_c   1.000
_cell.angle_alpha   90.00
_cell.angle_beta   90.00
_cell.angle_gamma   90.00
#
_symmetry.space_group_name_H-M   'P 1'
#
loop_
_entity.id
_entity.type
_entity.pdbx_description
1 polymer ?
#
loop_
_entity_poly.entity_id
_entity_poly.type
_entity_poly.pdbx_seq_one_letter_code
_entity_poly.pdbx_strand_id
1 'polypeptide(L)'
;AHSLTSWLAAASRGIVDVWDCRFQLPLVQLRHPTSMRVLRLRVLPWSAGGPASQLLLHPHRLLVSVQSNNEVGDWDLRSCERVRCVWASVAPVLSVTQSTPRGCHAVLPVGPDRWYAGSDDCRLRLWDWARPADSRIVAGKFSDSVNRRVAYPREALTANSNTDVLFEAYLSANAGAASGGTSSSAAANVAATSGASLVASSAPPAGSLLSAQQRASTMGFRDAVTDIALMHAGQPYLLTATRDGVIKYWK
;
A
#
# COMPACT_ATOMS: atom_id res chain seq x y z
N ALA A 1 -23.14 -10.32 -24.68
CA ALA A 1 -22.46 -10.13 -23.38
C ALA A 1 -23.28 -9.13 -22.57
N HIS A 2 -23.87 -9.57 -21.45
CA HIS A 2 -24.69 -8.69 -20.62
C HIS A 2 -23.82 -7.59 -19.99
N SER A 3 -24.23 -6.34 -20.17
CA SER A 3 -23.51 -5.20 -19.60
C SER A 3 -23.62 -5.26 -18.07
N LEU A 4 -22.52 -5.46 -17.34
CA LEU A 4 -22.45 -5.34 -15.87
C LEU A 4 -22.55 -3.87 -15.44
N THR A 5 -23.62 -3.17 -15.86
CA THR A 5 -23.87 -1.77 -15.50
C THR A 5 -24.52 -1.63 -14.13
N SER A 6 -24.98 -2.73 -13.53
CA SER A 6 -25.61 -2.74 -12.21
C SER A 6 -25.33 -4.07 -11.52
N TRP A 7 -24.27 -4.10 -10.72
CA TRP A 7 -23.91 -5.25 -9.90
C TRP A 7 -23.53 -4.79 -8.49
N LEU A 8 -23.65 -5.72 -7.55
CA LEU A 8 -23.33 -5.52 -6.15
C LEU A 8 -22.35 -6.60 -5.70
N ALA A 9 -21.29 -6.21 -5.00
CA ALA A 9 -20.46 -7.15 -4.26
C ALA A 9 -20.73 -7.00 -2.76
N ALA A 10 -21.04 -8.11 -2.11
CA ALA A 10 -21.20 -8.20 -0.66
C ALA A 10 -20.21 -9.24 -0.13
N ALA A 11 -19.79 -9.09 1.13
CA ALA A 11 -18.82 -9.99 1.71
C ALA A 11 -19.19 -10.44 3.12
N SER A 12 -18.85 -11.68 3.44
CA SER A 12 -18.98 -12.28 4.77
C SER A 12 -17.89 -13.33 4.96
N ARG A 13 -17.13 -13.26 6.08
CA ARG A 13 -16.13 -14.26 6.49
C ARG A 13 -15.23 -14.78 5.35
N GLY A 14 -14.55 -13.87 4.66
CA GLY A 14 -13.60 -14.20 3.59
C GLY A 14 -14.24 -14.61 2.26
N ILE A 15 -15.57 -14.66 2.19
CA ILE A 15 -16.32 -14.90 0.96
C ILE A 15 -16.83 -13.56 0.43
N VAL A 16 -16.69 -13.33 -0.87
CA VAL A 16 -17.26 -12.20 -1.58
C VAL A 16 -18.21 -12.72 -2.65
N ASP A 17 -19.49 -12.39 -2.52
CA ASP A 17 -20.52 -12.73 -3.50
C ASP A 17 -20.84 -11.51 -4.37
N VAL A 18 -20.81 -11.71 -5.68
CA VAL A 18 -21.14 -10.68 -6.66
C VAL A 18 -22.45 -11.03 -7.35
N TRP A 19 -23.35 -10.07 -7.44
CA TRP A 19 -24.72 -10.23 -7.92
C TRP A 19 -25.00 -9.26 -9.06
N ASP A 20 -25.72 -9.70 -10.09
CA ASP A 20 -26.36 -8.77 -11.04
C ASP A 20 -27.64 -8.23 -10.38
N CYS A 21 -27.73 -6.92 -10.21
CA CYS A 21 -28.85 -6.32 -9.50
C CYS A 21 -30.14 -6.26 -10.33
N ARG A 22 -30.05 -6.35 -11.67
CA ARG A 22 -31.24 -6.31 -12.54
C ARG A 22 -31.97 -7.64 -12.51
N PHE A 23 -31.21 -8.73 -12.55
CA PHE A 23 -31.77 -10.08 -12.57
C PHE A 23 -31.80 -10.74 -11.19
N GLN A 24 -31.16 -10.12 -10.18
CA GLN A 24 -31.03 -10.67 -8.83
C GLN A 24 -30.36 -12.05 -8.81
N LEU A 25 -29.41 -12.26 -9.73
CA LEU A 25 -28.72 -13.54 -9.90
C LEU A 25 -27.29 -13.44 -9.37
N PRO A 26 -26.79 -14.51 -8.71
CA PRO A 26 -25.38 -14.60 -8.38
C PRO A 26 -24.58 -14.71 -9.68
N LEU A 27 -23.51 -13.92 -9.77
CA LEU A 27 -22.58 -13.91 -10.90
C LEU A 27 -21.36 -14.76 -10.57
N VAL A 28 -20.64 -14.37 -9.50
CA VAL A 28 -19.40 -15.02 -9.09
C VAL A 28 -19.24 -14.99 -7.58
N GLN A 29 -18.50 -15.96 -7.06
CA GLN A 29 -18.12 -16.04 -5.66
C GLN A 29 -16.59 -16.13 -5.56
N LEU A 30 -16.00 -15.20 -4.82
CA LEU A 30 -14.57 -15.21 -4.51
C LEU A 30 -14.36 -15.74 -3.09
N ARG A 31 -13.31 -16.53 -2.90
CA ARG A 31 -12.97 -17.11 -1.60
C ARG A 31 -11.55 -16.74 -1.23
N HIS A 32 -11.41 -15.88 -0.23
CA HIS A 32 -10.11 -15.50 0.31
C HIS A 32 -9.47 -16.71 1.02
N PRO A 33 -8.19 -17.03 0.76
CA PRO A 33 -7.54 -18.23 1.32
C PRO A 33 -7.57 -18.32 2.85
N THR A 34 -7.49 -17.17 3.53
CA THR A 34 -7.49 -17.12 5.00
C THR A 34 -8.88 -17.24 5.63
N SER A 35 -9.97 -17.15 4.85
CA SER A 35 -11.36 -17.07 5.34
C SER A 35 -11.61 -15.96 6.39
N MET A 36 -10.70 -15.00 6.52
CA MET A 36 -10.80 -13.90 7.47
C MET A 36 -11.86 -12.88 7.04
N ARG A 37 -12.40 -12.14 8.01
CA ARG A 37 -13.41 -11.10 7.74
C ARG A 37 -12.91 -10.13 6.67
N VAL A 38 -13.71 -9.92 5.63
CA VAL A 38 -13.49 -8.87 4.64
C VAL A 38 -13.79 -7.51 5.27
N LEU A 39 -12.87 -6.56 5.13
CA LEU A 39 -12.94 -5.24 5.74
C LEU A 39 -13.38 -4.17 4.75
N ARG A 40 -12.82 -4.18 3.53
CA ARG A 40 -13.20 -3.26 2.45
C ARG A 40 -13.24 -3.95 1.10
N LEU A 41 -14.20 -3.50 0.30
CA LEU A 41 -14.32 -3.79 -1.13
C LEU A 41 -14.19 -2.48 -1.90
N ARG A 42 -13.38 -2.46 -2.96
CA ARG A 42 -13.28 -1.33 -3.90
C ARG A 42 -13.17 -1.82 -5.32
N VAL A 43 -13.99 -1.26 -6.20
CA VAL A 43 -13.87 -1.50 -7.63
C VAL A 43 -12.61 -0.82 -8.13
N LEU A 44 -11.74 -1.55 -8.84
CA LEU A 44 -10.61 -0.90 -9.50
C LEU A 44 -11.10 -0.18 -10.76
N PRO A 45 -10.77 1.11 -10.94
CA PRO A 45 -11.07 1.81 -12.17
C PRO A 45 -10.28 1.15 -13.31
N TRP A 46 -10.98 0.89 -14.41
CA TRP A 46 -10.39 0.42 -15.65
C TRP A 46 -9.60 1.57 -16.30
N SER A 47 -8.34 1.36 -16.67
CA SER A 47 -7.63 2.34 -17.50
C SER A 47 -8.04 2.17 -18.96
N ALA A 48 -8.52 3.26 -19.58
CA ALA A 48 -8.93 3.32 -20.99
C ALA A 48 -7.75 3.21 -21.99
N GLY A 49 -6.69 2.45 -21.66
CA GLY A 49 -5.55 2.21 -22.54
C GLY A 49 -5.71 1.01 -23.49
N GLY A 50 -6.78 0.21 -23.33
CA GLY A 50 -7.16 -0.84 -24.29
C GLY A 50 -7.98 -0.27 -25.46
N PRO A 51 -7.99 -0.94 -26.62
CA PRO A 51 -8.80 -0.49 -27.76
C PRO A 51 -10.26 -0.29 -27.35
N ALA A 52 -10.84 0.84 -27.73
CA ALA A 52 -12.18 1.28 -27.38
C ALA A 52 -13.29 0.23 -27.67
N SER A 53 -13.02 -0.76 -28.53
CA SER A 53 -13.93 -1.89 -28.79
C SER A 53 -14.08 -2.87 -27.60
N GLN A 54 -13.25 -2.77 -26.55
CA GLN A 54 -13.44 -3.49 -25.28
C GLN A 54 -14.19 -2.67 -24.21
N LEU A 55 -14.64 -1.45 -24.52
CA LEU A 55 -15.43 -0.56 -23.63
C LEU A 55 -16.76 -1.18 -23.14
N LEU A 56 -17.18 -2.32 -23.69
CA LEU A 56 -18.37 -3.07 -23.28
C LEU A 56 -18.11 -4.09 -22.17
N LEU A 57 -16.86 -4.25 -21.73
CA LEU A 57 -16.48 -5.16 -20.64
C LEU A 57 -16.00 -4.35 -19.41
N HIS A 58 -17.01 -3.95 -18.64
CA HIS A 58 -17.09 -3.34 -17.30
C HIS A 58 -15.96 -3.70 -16.30
N PRO A 59 -15.78 -2.97 -15.19
CA PRO A 59 -14.70 -3.28 -14.23
C PRO A 59 -14.79 -4.72 -13.71
N HIS A 60 -13.83 -5.55 -14.11
CA HIS A 60 -13.71 -6.94 -13.69
C HIS A 60 -12.77 -7.11 -12.50
N ARG A 61 -12.33 -6.03 -11.87
CA ARG A 61 -11.36 -6.12 -10.79
C ARG A 61 -11.86 -5.51 -9.50
N LEU A 62 -11.67 -6.24 -8.41
CA LEU A 62 -12.11 -5.90 -7.08
C LEU A 62 -10.92 -5.96 -6.13
N LEU A 63 -10.61 -4.83 -5.48
CA LEU A 63 -9.74 -4.84 -4.31
C LEU A 63 -10.52 -5.35 -3.11
N VAL A 64 -9.93 -6.32 -2.42
CA VAL A 64 -10.48 -6.94 -1.23
C VAL A 64 -9.43 -6.88 -0.13
N SER A 65 -9.73 -6.18 0.96
CA SER A 65 -8.92 -6.25 2.19
C SER A 65 -9.57 -7.15 3.22
N VAL A 66 -8.74 -7.83 4.02
CA VAL A 66 -9.18 -8.75 5.06
C VAL A 66 -8.56 -8.40 6.41
N GLN A 67 -9.12 -8.96 7.49
CA GLN A 67 -8.62 -8.83 8.85
C GLN A 67 -7.40 -9.73 9.11
N SER A 68 -6.42 -9.69 8.21
CA SER A 68 -5.12 -10.34 8.37
C SER A 68 -4.05 -9.62 7.57
N ASN A 69 -2.84 -9.56 8.12
CA ASN A 69 -1.62 -9.21 7.41
C ASN A 69 -1.59 -7.83 6.71
N ASN A 70 -2.53 -6.93 7.02
CA ASN A 70 -2.70 -5.68 6.27
C ASN A 70 -2.70 -5.88 4.75
N GLU A 71 -3.18 -7.04 4.31
CA GLU A 71 -3.15 -7.39 2.90
C GLU A 71 -4.33 -6.76 2.15
N VAL A 72 -4.10 -6.46 0.87
CA VAL A 72 -5.16 -6.09 -0.06
C VAL A 72 -4.93 -6.89 -1.34
N GLY A 73 -5.87 -7.79 -1.63
CA GLY A 73 -5.86 -8.58 -2.86
C GLY A 73 -6.58 -7.85 -4.00
N ASP A 74 -6.02 -7.93 -5.20
CA ASP A 74 -6.67 -7.58 -6.47
C ASP A 74 -7.21 -8.85 -7.11
N TRP A 75 -8.53 -8.93 -7.25
CA TRP A 75 -9.24 -10.10 -7.72
C TRP A 75 -9.84 -9.85 -9.09
N ASP A 76 -9.60 -10.78 -10.03
CA ASP A 76 -10.30 -10.78 -11.31
C ASP A 76 -11.60 -11.57 -11.19
N LEU A 77 -12.72 -10.88 -11.42
CA LEU A 77 -14.06 -11.44 -11.38
C LEU A 77 -14.32 -12.42 -12.52
N ARG A 78 -13.56 -12.41 -13.62
CA ARG A 78 -13.74 -13.37 -14.72
C ARG A 78 -13.11 -14.72 -14.42
N SER A 79 -11.87 -14.71 -13.95
CA SER A 79 -11.15 -15.92 -13.57
C SER A 79 -11.49 -16.40 -12.16
N CYS A 80 -12.11 -15.54 -11.33
CA CYS A 80 -12.33 -15.77 -9.91
C CYS A 80 -11.03 -15.97 -9.12
N GLU A 81 -9.90 -15.46 -9.64
CA GLU A 81 -8.58 -15.59 -9.02
C GLU A 81 -8.08 -14.27 -8.42
N ARG A 82 -7.30 -14.38 -7.34
CA ARG A 82 -6.51 -13.27 -6.82
C ARG A 82 -5.25 -13.14 -7.68
N VAL A 83 -5.24 -12.18 -8.59
CA VAL A 83 -4.14 -11.97 -9.53
C VAL A 83 -2.96 -11.23 -8.90
N ARG A 84 -3.24 -10.32 -7.96
CA ARG A 84 -2.21 -9.53 -7.27
C ARG A 84 -2.52 -9.39 -5.79
N CYS A 85 -1.51 -9.16 -4.98
CA CYS A 85 -1.67 -8.84 -3.56
C CYS A 85 -0.62 -7.82 -3.13
N VAL A 86 -1.04 -6.83 -2.35
CA VAL A 86 -0.09 -6.02 -1.57
C VAL A 86 -0.04 -6.52 -0.14
N TRP A 87 1.17 -6.60 0.43
CA TRP A 87 1.41 -7.28 1.71
C TRP A 87 2.24 -6.41 2.65
N ALA A 88 1.61 -5.88 3.70
CA ALA A 88 2.24 -5.05 4.73
C ALA A 88 2.28 -5.76 6.09
N SER A 89 2.77 -7.00 6.08
CA SER A 89 2.94 -7.83 7.27
C SER A 89 4.37 -8.31 7.39
N VAL A 90 4.78 -8.57 8.63
CA VAL A 90 6.02 -9.28 8.95
C VAL A 90 5.88 -10.79 8.82
N ALA A 91 4.65 -11.30 8.68
CA ALA A 91 4.41 -12.70 8.42
C ALA A 91 4.91 -13.09 7.02
N PRO A 92 5.31 -14.35 6.79
CA PRO A 92 5.74 -14.82 5.48
C PRO A 92 4.71 -14.52 4.41
N VAL A 93 5.17 -14.07 3.24
CA VAL A 93 4.32 -13.61 2.14
C VAL A 93 3.31 -14.69 1.73
N LEU A 94 2.04 -14.29 1.61
CA LEU A 94 0.88 -15.15 1.33
C LEU A 94 0.64 -16.30 2.32
N SER A 95 1.29 -16.30 3.49
CA SER A 95 1.06 -17.33 4.48
C SER A 95 -0.38 -17.29 5.00
N VAL A 96 -1.03 -18.46 4.96
CA VAL A 96 -2.35 -18.68 5.54
C VAL A 96 -2.28 -19.28 6.95
N THR A 97 -1.12 -19.84 7.31
CA THR A 97 -0.87 -20.49 8.61
C THR A 97 -0.22 -19.54 9.61
N GLN A 98 0.62 -18.62 9.14
CA GLN A 98 1.25 -17.59 9.94
C GLN A 98 0.64 -16.24 9.55
N SER A 99 -0.08 -15.61 10.47
CA SER A 99 -0.73 -14.32 10.21
C SER A 99 -0.61 -13.37 11.39
N THR A 100 -0.77 -12.08 11.10
CA THR A 100 -0.94 -11.05 12.11
C THR A 100 -2.40 -10.63 12.18
N PRO A 101 -2.92 -10.20 13.36
CA PRO A 101 -4.32 -9.78 13.52
C PRO A 101 -4.58 -8.37 12.95
N ARG A 102 -3.79 -7.95 11.97
CA ARG A 102 -3.77 -6.60 11.39
C ARG A 102 -4.72 -6.50 10.20
N GLY A 103 -5.46 -5.40 10.10
CA GLY A 103 -6.43 -5.14 9.05
C GLY A 103 -6.18 -3.83 8.29
N CYS A 104 -6.32 -3.90 6.95
CA CYS A 104 -6.43 -2.72 6.11
C CYS A 104 -7.90 -2.25 6.05
N HIS A 105 -8.22 -1.18 6.77
CA HIS A 105 -9.58 -0.67 6.96
C HIS A 105 -9.99 0.38 5.94
N ALA A 106 -9.05 0.96 5.21
CA ALA A 106 -9.34 1.93 4.18
C ALA A 106 -8.55 1.61 2.93
N VAL A 107 -9.22 1.61 1.78
CA VAL A 107 -8.60 1.40 0.47
C VAL A 107 -9.19 2.43 -0.48
N LEU A 108 -8.33 3.14 -1.22
CA LEU A 108 -8.74 4.10 -2.24
C LEU A 108 -7.91 3.92 -3.51
N PRO A 109 -8.49 3.29 -4.56
CA PRO A 109 -7.89 3.29 -5.88
C PRO A 109 -7.77 4.71 -6.43
N VAL A 110 -6.60 5.05 -6.96
CA VAL A 110 -6.34 6.31 -7.69
C VAL A 110 -5.91 6.05 -9.14
N GLY A 111 -5.86 4.78 -9.52
CA GLY A 111 -5.59 4.28 -10.87
C GLY A 111 -5.72 2.75 -10.91
N PRO A 112 -5.47 2.12 -12.06
CA PRO A 112 -5.55 0.66 -12.20
C PRO A 112 -4.44 -0.08 -11.42
N ASP A 113 -3.32 0.59 -11.18
CA ASP A 113 -2.11 0.02 -10.60
C ASP A 113 -1.65 0.79 -9.36
N ARG A 114 -2.45 1.76 -8.90
CA ARG A 114 -2.06 2.65 -7.81
C ARG A 114 -3.21 2.89 -6.85
N TRP A 115 -2.97 2.71 -5.56
CA TRP A 115 -3.98 2.91 -4.51
C TRP A 115 -3.37 3.29 -3.17
N TYR A 116 -4.16 4.02 -2.38
CA TYR A 116 -3.88 4.27 -0.97
C TYR A 116 -4.49 3.19 -0.09
N ALA A 117 -3.78 2.83 0.98
CA ALA A 117 -4.23 1.86 1.97
C ALA A 117 -3.99 2.39 3.39
N GLY A 118 -5.03 2.39 4.21
CA GLY A 118 -5.03 2.80 5.62
C GLY A 118 -5.31 1.59 6.52
N SER A 119 -4.50 1.45 7.57
CA SER A 119 -4.50 0.24 8.40
C SER A 119 -4.59 0.56 9.90
N ASP A 120 -4.93 -0.47 10.69
CA ASP A 120 -4.84 -0.47 12.15
C ASP A 120 -3.41 -0.37 12.72
N ASP A 121 -2.39 -0.49 11.88
CA ASP A 121 -1.00 -0.27 12.27
C ASP A 121 -0.63 1.22 12.30
N CYS A 122 -1.63 2.10 12.18
CA CYS A 122 -1.52 3.56 12.20
C CYS A 122 -0.66 4.09 11.04
N ARG A 123 -0.69 3.44 9.87
CA ARG A 123 0.01 3.91 8.68
C ARG A 123 -0.93 4.10 7.49
N LEU A 124 -0.59 5.09 6.68
CA LEU A 124 -1.11 5.30 5.34
C LEU A 124 -0.01 4.94 4.34
N ARG A 125 -0.33 4.03 3.44
CA ARG A 125 0.55 3.54 2.39
C ARG A 125 0.05 3.97 1.03
N LEU A 126 0.97 4.31 0.15
CA LEU A 126 0.76 4.37 -1.28
C LEU A 126 1.40 3.11 -1.88
N TRP A 127 0.60 2.32 -2.57
CA TRP A 127 1.07 1.20 -3.36
C TRP A 127 1.03 1.60 -4.83
N ASP A 128 2.14 1.40 -5.52
CA ASP A 128 2.25 1.52 -6.97
C ASP A 128 2.76 0.20 -7.52
N TRP A 129 1.85 -0.54 -8.14
CA TRP A 129 2.10 -1.82 -8.76
C TRP A 129 2.91 -1.71 -10.04
N ALA A 130 2.68 -0.65 -10.83
CA ALA A 130 3.38 -0.42 -12.09
C ALA A 130 4.83 0.00 -11.84
N ARG A 131 5.07 0.76 -10.77
CA ARG A 131 6.39 1.22 -10.33
C ARG A 131 6.58 0.93 -8.83
N PRO A 132 7.01 -0.29 -8.47
CA PRO A 132 7.22 -0.66 -7.06
C PRO A 132 8.08 0.34 -6.27
N ALA A 133 9.09 0.95 -6.89
CA ALA A 133 9.95 1.96 -6.27
C ALA A 133 9.22 3.26 -5.86
N ASP A 134 8.07 3.58 -6.46
CA ASP A 134 7.23 4.73 -6.09
C ASP A 134 6.31 4.42 -4.89
N SER A 135 6.22 3.15 -4.48
CA SER A 135 5.48 2.75 -3.29
C SER A 135 6.16 3.27 -2.03
N ARG A 136 5.37 3.70 -1.04
CA ARG A 136 5.89 4.28 0.20
C ARG A 136 4.86 4.35 1.31
N ILE A 137 5.34 4.40 2.55
CA ILE A 137 4.58 4.90 3.69
C ILE A 137 4.48 6.42 3.54
N VAL A 138 3.28 6.92 3.28
CA VAL A 138 3.01 8.36 3.11
C VAL A 138 2.95 9.04 4.47
N ALA A 139 2.38 8.35 5.46
CA ALA A 139 2.32 8.79 6.84
C ALA A 139 2.41 7.58 7.78
N GLY A 140 3.31 7.65 8.75
CA GLY A 140 3.59 6.58 9.71
C GLY A 140 2.77 6.68 11.00
N LYS A 141 3.05 5.78 11.94
CA LYS A 141 2.52 5.90 13.30
C LYS A 141 3.16 7.13 13.98
N PHE A 142 2.41 7.82 14.83
CA PHE A 142 2.90 8.99 15.58
C PHE A 142 4.20 8.71 16.37
N SER A 143 4.39 7.48 16.82
CA SER A 143 5.57 7.03 17.57
C SER A 143 6.65 6.36 16.70
N ASP A 144 6.49 6.33 15.37
CA ASP A 144 7.49 5.70 14.51
C ASP A 144 8.80 6.52 14.51
N SER A 145 9.93 5.81 14.54
CA SER A 145 11.24 6.43 14.36
C SER A 145 11.40 6.92 12.92
N VAL A 146 12.01 8.10 12.76
CA VAL A 146 12.14 8.84 11.49
C VAL A 146 12.95 8.09 10.42
N ASN A 147 13.70 7.04 10.77
CA ASN A 147 14.70 6.41 9.89
C ASN A 147 14.32 5.01 9.36
N ARG A 148 13.05 4.62 9.38
CA ARG A 148 12.66 3.29 8.88
C ARG A 148 12.65 3.26 7.34
N ARG A 149 13.70 2.73 6.72
CA ARG A 149 13.76 2.51 5.27
C ARG A 149 13.01 1.24 4.90
N VAL A 150 12.10 1.36 3.94
CA VAL A 150 11.28 0.25 3.43
C VAL A 150 11.49 0.17 1.92
N ALA A 151 11.79 -1.03 1.44
CA ALA A 151 11.78 -1.37 0.03
C ALA A 151 10.48 -2.12 -0.30
N TYR A 152 10.08 -2.08 -1.56
CA TYR A 152 8.87 -2.72 -2.06
C TYR A 152 9.19 -3.70 -3.18
N PRO A 153 9.86 -4.82 -2.88
CA PRO A 153 10.13 -5.85 -3.87
C PRO A 153 8.82 -6.51 -4.36
N ARG A 154 8.84 -6.93 -5.63
CA ARG A 154 7.78 -7.76 -6.23
C ARG A 154 8.28 -9.19 -6.34
N GLU A 155 7.45 -10.14 -5.95
CA GLU A 155 7.70 -11.56 -6.06
C GLU A 155 6.53 -12.24 -6.78
N ALA A 156 6.83 -13.02 -7.82
CA ALA A 156 5.86 -13.85 -8.52
C ALA A 156 5.95 -15.27 -7.94
N LEU A 157 5.03 -15.61 -7.06
CA LEU A 157 5.03 -16.91 -6.36
C LEU A 157 4.33 -17.98 -7.18
N THR A 158 4.95 -18.41 -8.27
CA THR A 158 4.38 -19.39 -9.23
C THR A 158 4.22 -20.81 -8.65
N ALA A 159 4.85 -21.12 -7.51
CA ALA A 159 4.87 -22.49 -6.98
C ALA A 159 3.57 -22.91 -6.27
N ASN A 160 2.73 -21.97 -5.82
CA ASN A 160 1.54 -22.27 -5.01
C ASN A 160 0.33 -21.34 -5.23
N SER A 161 0.46 -20.27 -6.01
CA SER A 161 -0.65 -19.38 -6.35
C SER A 161 -0.36 -18.63 -7.65
N ASN A 162 -1.37 -18.36 -8.48
CA ASN A 162 -1.24 -17.42 -9.60
C ASN A 162 -1.24 -15.95 -9.12
N THR A 163 -0.82 -15.71 -7.87
CA THR A 163 -0.85 -14.40 -7.23
C THR A 163 0.55 -13.80 -7.21
N ASP A 164 0.73 -12.69 -7.92
CA ASP A 164 1.90 -11.86 -7.74
C ASP A 164 1.78 -11.03 -6.45
N VAL A 165 2.91 -10.77 -5.78
CA VAL A 165 2.90 -9.99 -4.55
C VAL A 165 3.88 -8.82 -4.60
N LEU A 166 3.44 -7.69 -4.07
CA LEU A 166 4.26 -6.54 -3.72
C LEU A 166 4.24 -6.38 -2.20
N PHE A 167 5.39 -6.43 -1.54
CA PHE A 167 5.42 -6.48 -0.06
C PHE A 167 6.39 -5.47 0.57
N GLU A 168 6.17 -5.15 1.84
CA GLU A 168 7.07 -4.29 2.61
C GLU A 168 8.30 -5.06 3.11
N ALA A 169 9.47 -4.76 2.55
CA ALA A 169 10.74 -5.27 3.04
C ALA A 169 11.47 -4.19 3.86
N TYR A 170 11.51 -4.39 5.17
CA TYR A 170 12.21 -3.48 6.08
C TYR A 170 13.73 -3.69 5.99
N LEU A 171 14.46 -2.65 5.58
CA LEU A 171 15.91 -2.71 5.44
C LEU A 171 16.56 -2.54 6.82
N SER A 172 17.58 -3.36 7.10
CA SER A 172 18.38 -3.21 8.32
C SER A 172 19.15 -1.88 8.27
N ALA A 173 19.17 -1.16 9.40
CA ALA A 173 19.84 0.12 9.53
C ALA A 173 21.38 0.06 9.30
N ASN A 174 21.97 -1.14 9.31
CA ASN A 174 23.42 -1.35 9.23
C ASN A 174 23.93 -1.85 7.87
N ALA A 175 23.12 -1.83 6.80
CA ALA A 175 23.54 -2.30 5.47
C ALA A 175 24.51 -1.35 4.72
N GLY A 176 25.21 -0.46 5.44
CA GLY A 176 26.20 0.48 4.92
C GLY A 176 27.61 0.33 5.50
N ALA A 177 27.88 -0.70 6.32
CA ALA A 177 29.19 -0.90 6.95
C ALA A 177 29.62 -2.38 6.97
N ALA A 178 29.38 -3.11 5.87
CA ALA A 178 29.87 -4.48 5.68
C ALA A 178 30.30 -4.71 4.23
N SER A 179 31.31 -3.95 3.79
CA SER A 179 32.15 -4.31 2.63
C SER A 179 33.60 -4.05 3.03
N GLY A 180 34.27 -5.10 3.52
CA GLY A 180 35.66 -5.02 3.96
C GLY A 180 36.07 -6.10 4.95
N GLY A 181 35.67 -7.36 4.71
CA GLY A 181 36.33 -8.50 5.35
C GLY A 181 37.49 -8.93 4.46
N THR A 182 38.71 -8.45 4.74
CA THR A 182 39.92 -9.08 4.21
C THR A 182 40.90 -9.37 5.33
N SER A 183 41.29 -10.64 5.37
CA SER A 183 42.46 -11.24 5.98
C SER A 183 43.68 -10.32 6.05
N SER A 184 44.38 -10.45 7.17
CA SER A 184 45.69 -9.90 7.51
C SER A 184 46.75 -10.00 6.41
N SER A 185 47.40 -8.89 6.11
CA SER A 185 48.86 -8.79 5.94
C SER A 185 49.30 -7.32 5.95
N ALA A 186 50.56 -7.13 6.36
CA ALA A 186 51.18 -5.88 6.78
C ALA A 186 51.34 -4.79 5.68
N ALA A 187 51.37 -3.53 6.12
CA ALA A 187 52.46 -2.56 5.94
C ALA A 187 52.02 -1.13 5.56
N ALA A 188 52.74 -0.19 6.18
CA ALA A 188 53.12 1.14 5.70
C ALA A 188 52.11 2.32 5.73
N ASN A 189 52.36 3.19 6.71
CA ASN A 189 52.30 4.67 6.69
C ASN A 189 52.06 5.35 5.33
N VAL A 190 51.11 6.30 5.27
CA VAL A 190 51.34 7.68 4.77
C VAL A 190 50.30 8.62 5.41
N ALA A 191 50.78 9.63 6.13
CA ALA A 191 50.01 10.82 6.49
C ALA A 191 50.01 11.81 5.31
N ALA A 192 48.84 12.32 4.92
CA ALA A 192 48.74 13.47 4.00
C ALA A 192 47.47 14.30 4.28
N THR A 193 47.73 15.39 4.99
CA THR A 193 47.18 16.75 4.99
C THR A 193 46.12 17.15 3.92
N SER A 194 45.02 17.72 4.42
CA SER A 194 44.30 18.95 3.99
C SER A 194 43.69 19.11 2.58
N GLY A 195 42.40 19.50 2.55
CA GLY A 195 41.84 20.39 1.51
C GLY A 195 40.32 20.42 1.38
N ALA A 196 39.69 21.49 1.89
CA ALA A 196 38.42 22.18 1.52
C ALA A 196 37.37 21.49 0.59
N SER A 197 36.05 21.67 0.73
CA SER A 197 35.37 22.96 0.67
C SER A 197 33.86 22.83 0.98
N LEU A 198 33.33 23.89 1.60
CA LEU A 198 31.93 24.15 1.92
C LEU A 198 31.08 24.37 0.65
N VAL A 199 29.84 23.87 0.62
CA VAL A 199 28.67 24.63 0.11
C VAL A 199 27.45 24.24 0.96
N ALA A 200 27.16 25.05 1.97
CA ALA A 200 25.82 25.20 2.51
C ALA A 200 25.04 26.11 1.56
N SER A 201 23.93 25.64 1.00
CA SER A 201 23.06 26.47 0.16
C SER A 201 21.66 26.61 0.74
N SER A 202 21.39 27.87 1.13
CA SER A 202 20.13 28.61 1.17
C SER A 202 18.96 28.07 2.02
N ALA A 203 18.72 28.77 3.14
CA ALA A 203 17.47 28.75 3.90
C ALA A 203 16.29 29.33 3.08
N PRO A 204 15.05 28.82 3.25
CA PRO A 204 13.84 29.46 2.73
C PRO A 204 13.36 30.59 3.67
N PRO A 205 12.53 31.53 3.15
CA PRO A 205 12.21 32.78 3.84
C PRO A 205 11.29 32.59 5.05
N ALA A 206 11.37 33.56 5.96
CA ALA A 206 10.64 33.65 7.21
C ALA A 206 9.11 33.63 6.99
N GLY A 207 8.44 32.63 7.57
CA GLY A 207 6.96 32.54 7.52
C GLY A 207 6.32 31.24 8.03
N SER A 208 7.05 30.29 8.61
CA SER A 208 6.44 29.06 9.16
C SER A 208 7.13 28.63 10.45
N LEU A 209 6.72 29.23 11.56
CA LEU A 209 7.12 28.86 12.94
C LEU A 209 6.46 27.54 13.37
N LEU A 210 6.71 26.45 12.65
CA LEU A 210 6.50 25.11 13.18
C LEU A 210 7.86 24.42 13.15
N SER A 211 8.39 24.15 14.34
CA SER A 211 9.64 23.42 14.54
C SER A 211 9.62 22.11 13.74
N ALA A 212 10.77 21.62 13.26
CA ALA A 212 10.84 20.33 12.57
C ALA A 212 10.26 19.18 13.41
N GLN A 213 10.31 19.29 14.74
CA GLN A 213 9.65 18.42 15.71
C GLN A 213 8.11 18.51 15.65
N GLN A 214 7.53 19.70 15.49
CA GLN A 214 6.10 19.85 15.24
C GLN A 214 5.69 19.28 13.88
N ARG A 215 6.49 19.47 12.83
CA ARG A 215 6.25 18.86 11.51
C ARG A 215 6.24 17.32 11.55
N ALA A 216 7.16 16.73 12.30
CA ALA A 216 7.19 15.28 12.55
C ALA A 216 5.97 14.80 13.37
N SER A 217 5.53 15.62 14.36
CA SER A 217 4.36 15.33 15.19
C SER A 217 3.01 15.44 14.46
N THR A 218 2.93 16.26 13.39
CA THR A 218 1.68 16.49 12.64
C THR A 218 1.41 15.42 11.58
N MET A 219 2.43 14.71 11.10
CA MET A 219 2.27 13.76 9.99
C MET A 219 1.90 12.34 10.42
N GLY A 220 2.13 11.92 11.67
CA GLY A 220 1.83 10.55 12.10
C GLY A 220 0.39 10.33 12.59
N PHE A 221 -0.13 9.11 12.51
CA PHE A 221 -1.43 8.73 13.08
C PHE A 221 -1.29 8.13 14.48
N ARG A 222 -2.21 8.46 15.37
CA ARG A 222 -2.26 7.90 16.74
C ARG A 222 -3.12 6.65 16.83
N ASP A 223 -4.05 6.49 15.90
CA ASP A 223 -4.93 5.34 15.81
C ASP A 223 -5.13 4.88 14.35
N ALA A 224 -5.86 3.78 14.16
CA ALA A 224 -6.16 3.15 12.89
C ALA A 224 -6.73 4.13 11.86
N VAL A 225 -6.23 4.08 10.63
CA VAL A 225 -6.82 4.82 9.50
C VAL A 225 -8.02 4.03 9.00
N THR A 226 -9.22 4.56 9.20
CA THR A 226 -10.49 3.86 8.95
C THR A 226 -11.15 4.26 7.64
N ASP A 227 -10.87 5.45 7.12
CA ASP A 227 -11.34 5.86 5.80
C ASP A 227 -10.37 6.78 5.08
N ILE A 228 -10.44 6.75 3.74
CA ILE A 228 -9.64 7.56 2.83
C ILE A 228 -10.56 8.02 1.70
N ALA A 229 -10.54 9.31 1.40
CA ALA A 229 -11.29 9.89 0.29
C ALA A 229 -10.42 10.89 -0.49
N LEU A 230 -10.79 11.13 -1.75
CA LEU A 230 -10.26 12.23 -2.54
C LEU A 230 -11.31 13.33 -2.62
N MET A 231 -10.89 14.57 -2.37
CA MET A 231 -11.73 15.76 -2.47
C MET A 231 -11.11 16.72 -3.47
N HIS A 232 -11.92 17.37 -4.30
CA HIS A 232 -11.49 18.43 -5.20
C HIS A 232 -11.99 19.78 -4.66
N ALA A 233 -11.06 20.67 -4.30
CA ALA A 233 -11.35 22.02 -3.83
C ALA A 233 -10.33 22.99 -4.45
N GLY A 234 -10.49 23.28 -5.74
CA GLY A 234 -9.49 24.00 -6.56
C GLY A 234 -8.27 23.16 -6.93
N GLN A 235 -7.83 22.27 -6.05
CA GLN A 235 -6.81 21.23 -6.29
C GLN A 235 -7.23 19.92 -5.59
N PRO A 236 -6.69 18.75 -5.98
CA PRO A 236 -7.00 17.49 -5.31
C PRO A 236 -6.37 17.45 -3.93
N TYR A 237 -7.15 16.99 -2.95
CA TYR A 237 -6.71 16.72 -1.59
C TYR A 237 -7.05 15.29 -1.22
N LEU A 238 -6.11 14.60 -0.59
CA LEU A 238 -6.40 13.35 0.09
C LEU A 238 -6.99 13.69 1.46
N LEU A 239 -8.06 13.00 1.86
CA LEU A 239 -8.63 13.07 3.20
C LEU A 239 -8.45 11.72 3.86
N THR A 240 -8.07 11.71 5.13
CA THR A 240 -8.00 10.48 5.94
C THR A 240 -8.73 10.67 7.26
N ALA A 241 -9.54 9.69 7.63
CA ALA A 241 -10.21 9.63 8.92
C ALA A 241 -9.62 8.49 9.76
N THR A 242 -9.41 8.74 11.04
CA THR A 242 -8.91 7.75 12.00
C THR A 242 -9.95 7.38 13.05
N ARG A 243 -9.77 6.21 13.67
CA ARG A 243 -10.69 5.66 14.68
C ARG A 243 -10.86 6.54 15.92
N ASP A 244 -9.87 7.36 16.25
CA ASP A 244 -9.91 8.36 17.33
C ASP A 244 -10.69 9.64 16.95
N GLY A 245 -11.34 9.67 15.78
CA GLY A 245 -12.18 10.78 15.33
C GLY A 245 -11.41 11.92 14.63
N VAL A 246 -10.11 11.77 14.41
CA VAL A 246 -9.31 12.79 13.72
C VAL A 246 -9.45 12.67 12.20
N ILE A 247 -9.71 13.81 11.53
CA ILE A 247 -9.67 13.93 10.07
C ILE A 247 -8.47 14.80 9.69
N LYS A 248 -7.64 14.29 8.77
CA LYS A 248 -6.50 15.03 8.19
C LYS A 248 -6.71 15.21 6.70
N TYR A 249 -6.20 16.31 6.16
CA TYR A 249 -6.11 16.56 4.73
C TYR A 249 -4.65 16.65 4.29
N TRP A 250 -4.37 16.18 3.09
CA TRP A 250 -3.04 16.11 2.50
C TRP A 250 -3.09 16.72 1.11
N LYS A 251 -2.07 17.50 0.77
CA LYS A 251 -1.89 18.12 -0.54
C LYS A 251 -0.91 17.30 -1.37
#